data_AF-A0A1I2BE54-F1
#
_entry.id   AF-A0A1I2BE54-F1
#
_cell.length_a   1.000
_cell.length_b   1.000
_cell.length_c   1.000
_cell.angle_alpha   90.00
_cell.angle_beta   90.00
_cell.angle_gamma   90.00
#
_symmetry.space_group_name_H-M   'P 1'
#
loop_
_entity.id
_entity.type
_entity.pdbx_description
1 polymer ?
#
loop_
_entity_poly.entity_id
_entity_poly.type
_entity_poly.pdbx_seq_one_letter_code
_entity_poly.pdbx_strand_id
1 'polypeptide(L)'
;MGLFNSSRSDVAGRPMFPSPQHLQDFPGGGTLDKDQFPEGTILRTATIVSFDEATSIFKVLKTATIVEAAAADAVAYKIAKTVNDNDQPHLILKTDVLAKTVGGPSYAVATIDQTNSAFDTITFGTSLGAMAVGDVLFHSAASGADKGALKVIPNGVLRNDIVVEKNTFGPIIRVGAVYNRRLPFKAPQAVKDALKGFIYFSEQR
;
A
#
# COMPACT_ATOMS: atom_id res chain seq x y z
N MET A 1 -21.88 24.32 20.94
CA MET A 1 -21.88 22.98 20.33
C MET A 1 -20.45 22.63 19.96
N GLY A 2 -19.82 21.70 20.68
CA GLY A 2 -18.45 21.28 20.37
C GLY A 2 -18.44 20.45 19.09
N LEU A 3 -17.76 20.94 18.07
CA LEU A 3 -17.42 20.17 16.88
C LEU A 3 -16.43 19.08 17.30
N PHE A 4 -16.94 17.88 17.60
CA PHE A 4 -16.09 16.70 17.63
C PHE A 4 -15.64 16.44 16.19
N ASN A 5 -14.42 16.86 15.88
CA ASN A 5 -13.75 16.45 14.66
C ASN A 5 -13.48 14.95 14.80
N SER A 6 -14.41 14.10 14.35
CA SER A 6 -14.16 12.67 14.27
C SER A 6 -13.12 12.48 13.17
N SER A 7 -11.87 12.24 13.56
CA SER A 7 -10.89 11.65 12.66
C SER A 7 -11.49 10.34 12.16
N ARG A 8 -12.07 10.38 10.96
CA ARG A 8 -12.78 9.26 10.35
C ARG A 8 -11.77 8.14 10.13
N SER A 9 -11.87 7.09 10.94
CA SER A 9 -11.17 5.82 10.76
C SER A 9 -11.97 4.87 9.85
N ASP A 10 -12.76 5.47 8.96
CA ASP A 10 -13.62 4.83 8.00
C ASP A 10 -13.15 5.17 6.59
N VAL A 11 -13.30 4.20 5.69
CA VAL A 11 -13.08 4.40 4.27
C VAL A 11 -14.47 4.40 3.64
N ALA A 12 -14.83 5.52 2.99
CA ALA A 12 -16.15 5.72 2.39
C ALA A 12 -17.34 5.41 3.35
N GLY A 13 -17.24 5.80 4.63
CA GLY A 13 -18.30 5.57 5.63
C GLY A 13 -18.32 4.15 6.21
N ARG A 14 -17.40 3.27 5.81
CA ARG A 14 -17.28 1.90 6.34
C ARG A 14 -16.15 1.84 7.37
N PRO A 15 -16.39 1.36 8.61
CA PRO A 15 -15.33 1.25 9.61
C PRO A 15 -14.27 0.24 9.14
N MET A 16 -12.99 0.61 9.25
CA MET A 16 -11.86 -0.28 8.94
C MET A 16 -11.42 -1.15 10.11
N PHE A 17 -11.61 -0.65 11.32
CA PHE A 17 -11.20 -1.32 12.55
C PHE A 17 -12.44 -1.93 13.23
N PRO A 18 -12.43 -3.23 13.57
CA PRO A 18 -13.58 -3.92 14.15
C PRO A 18 -13.93 -3.42 15.55
N SER A 19 -12.93 -2.99 16.32
CA SER A 19 -13.13 -2.29 17.59
C SER A 19 -12.04 -1.23 17.76
N PRO A 20 -12.40 0.04 18.01
CA PRO A 20 -11.42 1.08 18.29
C PRO A 20 -10.75 0.93 19.68
N GLN A 21 -11.29 0.06 20.55
CA GLN A 21 -10.81 -0.11 21.93
C GLN A 21 -9.54 -0.97 22.02
N HIS A 22 -9.21 -1.74 20.97
CA HIS A 22 -8.05 -2.63 20.93
C HIS A 22 -7.00 -2.14 19.91
N LEU A 23 -6.87 -0.82 19.78
CA LEU A 23 -5.87 -0.18 18.92
C LEU A 23 -4.79 0.47 19.78
N GLN A 24 -3.54 0.13 19.51
CA GLN A 24 -2.38 0.78 20.07
C GLN A 24 -1.71 1.62 18.98
N ASP A 25 -1.60 2.93 19.20
CA ASP A 25 -0.88 3.83 18.32
C ASP A 25 0.60 3.90 18.66
N PHE A 26 1.42 4.28 17.69
CA PHE A 26 2.70 4.91 18.01
C PHE A 26 2.44 6.26 18.65
N PRO A 27 3.00 6.54 19.85
CA PRO A 27 2.76 7.78 20.56
C PRO A 27 3.23 8.96 19.72
N GLY A 28 2.33 9.91 19.49
CA GLY A 28 2.65 11.12 18.72
C GLY A 28 2.78 10.93 17.22
N GLY A 29 2.50 9.75 16.65
CA GLY A 29 2.49 9.49 15.20
C GLY A 29 3.81 9.79 14.48
N GLY A 30 3.73 10.08 13.18
CA GLY A 30 4.92 10.37 12.37
C GLY A 30 4.69 11.35 11.23
N THR A 31 5.79 11.87 10.69
CA THR A 31 5.82 12.68 9.47
C THR A 31 5.98 11.79 8.24
N LEU A 32 5.24 12.06 7.18
CA LEU A 32 5.34 11.30 5.93
C LEU A 32 6.67 11.57 5.21
N ASP A 33 7.32 10.53 4.73
CA ASP A 33 8.36 10.63 3.69
C ASP A 33 7.71 11.02 2.35
N LYS A 34 7.49 12.33 2.18
CA LYS A 34 6.70 12.89 1.08
C LYS A 34 7.30 12.66 -0.30
N ASP A 35 8.61 12.42 -0.40
CA ASP A 35 9.31 12.33 -1.68
C ASP A 35 8.86 11.11 -2.51
N GLN A 36 8.07 10.23 -1.89
CA GLN A 36 7.43 9.08 -2.52
C GLN A 36 6.12 9.42 -3.25
N PHE A 37 5.60 10.65 -3.12
CA PHE A 37 4.26 11.05 -3.56
C PHE A 37 4.19 12.46 -4.15
N PRO A 38 3.38 12.70 -5.19
CA PRO A 38 3.02 14.05 -5.58
C PRO A 38 2.10 14.70 -4.53
N GLU A 39 2.18 16.02 -4.38
CA GLU A 39 1.27 16.79 -3.52
C GLU A 39 -0.19 16.61 -3.95
N GLY A 40 -1.11 16.59 -2.98
CA GLY A 40 -2.53 16.32 -3.19
C GLY A 40 -2.90 14.83 -3.23
N THR A 41 -1.93 13.91 -3.19
CA THR A 41 -2.21 12.47 -3.08
C THR A 41 -2.97 12.18 -1.79
N ILE A 42 -4.02 11.36 -1.85
CA ILE A 42 -4.76 10.92 -0.67
C ILE A 42 -4.25 9.52 -0.27
N LEU A 43 -3.69 9.42 0.94
CA LEU A 43 -3.38 8.15 1.57
C LEU A 43 -4.54 7.78 2.48
N ARG A 44 -5.18 6.65 2.17
CA ARG A 44 -6.40 6.22 2.85
C ARG A 44 -6.09 5.54 4.19
N THR A 45 -7.09 5.51 5.05
CA THR A 45 -7.09 4.76 6.31
C THR A 45 -6.69 3.31 6.07
N ALA A 46 -5.93 2.74 6.99
CA ALA A 46 -5.34 1.42 6.93
C ALA A 46 -4.21 1.24 5.88
N THR A 47 -3.75 2.31 5.20
CA THR A 47 -2.52 2.26 4.38
C THR A 47 -1.37 1.66 5.18
N ILE A 48 -0.70 0.65 4.63
CA ILE A 48 0.44 -0.01 5.27
C ILE A 48 1.65 0.90 5.28
N VAL A 49 2.26 1.02 6.46
CA VAL A 49 3.42 1.86 6.68
C VAL A 49 4.53 1.14 7.43
N SER A 50 5.73 1.66 7.25
CA SER A 50 6.89 1.44 8.11
C SER A 50 7.15 2.75 8.83
N PHE A 51 7.01 2.76 10.15
CA PHE A 51 7.35 3.89 11.01
C PHE A 51 8.70 3.68 11.68
N ASP A 52 9.55 4.69 11.66
CA ASP A 52 10.81 4.71 12.39
C ASP A 52 10.68 5.67 13.58
N GLU A 53 10.64 5.11 14.80
CA GLU A 53 10.50 5.86 16.04
C GLU A 53 11.69 6.79 16.32
N ALA A 54 12.89 6.49 15.79
CA ALA A 54 14.08 7.31 16.04
C ALA A 54 14.06 8.61 15.23
N THR A 55 13.52 8.56 14.01
CA THR A 55 13.42 9.72 13.12
C THR A 55 12.01 10.34 13.13
N SER A 56 11.03 9.66 13.70
CA SER A 56 9.59 9.99 13.63
C SER A 56 9.09 10.15 12.19
N ILE A 57 9.67 9.40 11.26
CA ILE A 57 9.27 9.39 9.84
C ILE A 57 8.58 8.06 9.53
N PHE A 58 7.48 8.13 8.79
CA PHE A 58 6.86 6.95 8.20
C PHE A 58 6.95 6.93 6.68
N LYS A 59 7.09 5.72 6.16
CA LYS A 59 7.14 5.42 4.72
C LYS A 59 6.01 4.48 4.38
N VAL A 60 5.44 4.63 3.19
CA VAL A 60 4.31 3.81 2.73
C VAL A 60 4.85 2.66 1.89
N LEU A 61 4.35 1.45 2.14
CA LEU A 61 4.60 0.34 1.23
C LEU A 61 3.56 0.34 0.13
N LYS A 62 3.99 0.67 -1.09
CA LYS A 62 3.11 0.68 -2.27
C LYS A 62 2.90 -0.74 -2.80
N THR A 63 1.68 -1.03 -3.24
CA THR A 63 1.29 -2.31 -3.83
C THR A 63 0.32 -2.09 -4.99
N ALA A 64 0.28 -3.03 -5.93
CA ALA A 64 -0.65 -3.03 -7.05
C ALA A 64 -1.18 -4.45 -7.33
N THR A 65 -2.44 -4.57 -7.74
CA THR A 65 -3.09 -5.86 -8.00
C THR A 65 -3.22 -6.09 -9.50
N ILE A 66 -2.87 -7.28 -9.98
CA ILE A 66 -3.02 -7.69 -11.38
C ILE A 66 -4.50 -7.96 -11.69
N VAL A 67 -5.00 -7.38 -12.78
CA VAL A 67 -6.39 -7.58 -13.24
C VAL A 67 -6.50 -8.51 -14.44
N GLU A 68 -5.40 -8.76 -15.14
CA GLU A 68 -5.37 -9.62 -16.31
C GLU A 68 -4.14 -10.52 -16.26
N ALA A 69 -4.32 -11.80 -16.56
CA ALA A 69 -3.22 -12.75 -16.60
C ALA A 69 -2.19 -12.34 -17.67
N ALA A 70 -0.91 -12.55 -17.36
CA ALA A 70 0.20 -12.22 -18.24
C ALA A 70 1.12 -13.43 -18.39
N ALA A 71 1.63 -13.63 -19.62
CA ALA A 71 2.57 -14.69 -19.94
C ALA A 71 3.95 -14.47 -19.29
N ALA A 72 4.78 -15.51 -19.28
CA ALA A 72 6.08 -15.50 -18.60
C ALA A 72 7.12 -14.55 -19.23
N ASP A 73 6.92 -14.17 -20.49
CA ASP A 73 7.75 -13.25 -21.27
C ASP A 73 7.12 -11.86 -21.41
N ALA A 74 5.92 -11.66 -20.83
CA ALA A 74 5.23 -10.38 -20.89
C ALA A 74 6.06 -9.29 -20.19
N VAL A 75 6.13 -8.12 -20.81
CA VAL A 75 6.78 -6.93 -20.23
C VAL A 75 5.76 -5.86 -19.82
N ALA A 76 4.50 -6.03 -20.20
CA ALA A 76 3.39 -5.17 -19.85
C ALA A 76 2.36 -5.93 -19.00
N TYR A 77 1.91 -5.30 -17.93
CA TYR A 77 1.01 -5.88 -16.95
C TYR A 77 -0.12 -4.90 -16.64
N LYS A 78 -1.37 -5.39 -16.68
CA LYS A 78 -2.53 -4.59 -16.33
C LYS A 78 -2.77 -4.68 -14.83
N ILE A 79 -2.81 -3.53 -14.18
CA ILE A 79 -3.09 -3.42 -12.76
C ILE A 79 -4.41 -2.71 -12.50
N ALA A 80 -5.04 -3.06 -11.39
CA ALA A 80 -6.28 -2.44 -10.95
C ALA A 80 -6.02 -0.97 -10.64
N LYS A 81 -6.84 -0.08 -11.19
CA LYS A 81 -6.80 1.35 -10.84
C LYS A 81 -7.12 1.53 -9.36
N THR A 82 -8.11 0.79 -8.85
CA THR A 82 -8.49 0.74 -7.43
C THR A 82 -8.76 -0.70 -6.98
N VAL A 83 -8.57 -1.01 -5.69
CA VAL A 83 -8.69 -2.39 -5.18
C VAL A 83 -10.08 -2.74 -4.63
N ASN A 84 -10.85 -1.74 -4.19
CA ASN A 84 -12.27 -1.82 -3.82
C ASN A 84 -12.98 -0.58 -4.41
N ASP A 85 -14.30 -0.64 -4.67
CA ASP A 85 -15.14 0.42 -5.30
C ASP A 85 -14.66 1.86 -5.01
N ASN A 86 -13.77 2.40 -5.85
CA ASN A 86 -13.22 3.76 -5.77
C ASN A 86 -12.48 4.12 -4.46
N ASP A 87 -11.91 3.13 -3.76
CA ASP A 87 -11.41 3.35 -2.40
C ASP A 87 -9.92 3.72 -2.26
N GLN A 88 -9.06 3.49 -3.25
CA GLN A 88 -7.74 4.14 -3.32
C GLN A 88 -7.16 3.86 -4.69
N PRO A 89 -6.68 4.88 -5.44
CA PRO A 89 -5.88 4.60 -6.62
C PRO A 89 -4.56 3.92 -6.22
N HIS A 90 -4.02 3.03 -7.05
CA HIS A 90 -2.69 2.52 -6.80
C HIS A 90 -1.68 3.68 -6.70
N LEU A 91 -0.68 3.51 -5.85
CA LEU A 91 0.29 4.56 -5.53
C LEU A 91 1.60 4.47 -6.34
N ILE A 92 1.62 3.59 -7.34
CA ILE A 92 2.80 3.30 -8.16
C ILE A 92 3.20 4.51 -9.02
N LEU A 93 4.49 4.82 -9.01
CA LEU A 93 5.14 5.82 -9.85
C LEU A 93 6.13 5.17 -10.82
N LYS A 94 6.49 5.89 -11.88
CA LYS A 94 7.48 5.45 -12.88
C LYS A 94 8.87 5.17 -12.28
N THR A 95 9.21 5.79 -11.15
CA THR A 95 10.48 5.57 -10.46
C THR A 95 10.48 4.37 -9.54
N ASP A 96 9.33 3.73 -9.31
CA ASP A 96 9.22 2.60 -8.39
C ASP A 96 9.76 1.32 -9.04
N VAL A 97 10.32 0.43 -8.21
CA VAL A 97 10.74 -0.92 -8.59
C VAL A 97 9.71 -1.90 -8.06
N LEU A 98 9.16 -2.77 -8.89
CA LEU A 98 8.11 -3.71 -8.47
C LEU A 98 8.58 -5.15 -8.51
N ALA A 99 8.07 -5.96 -7.59
CA ALA A 99 8.28 -7.40 -7.53
C ALA A 99 6.99 -8.10 -7.10
N LYS A 100 6.80 -9.36 -7.52
CA LYS A 100 5.70 -10.22 -7.04
C LYS A 100 6.08 -10.94 -5.76
N THR A 101 7.31 -11.45 -5.69
CA THR A 101 7.80 -12.30 -4.61
C THR A 101 9.14 -11.82 -4.08
N VAL A 102 9.37 -12.03 -2.79
CA VAL A 102 10.68 -11.81 -2.18
C VAL A 102 11.65 -12.86 -2.73
N GLY A 103 12.85 -12.43 -3.09
CA GLY A 103 13.86 -13.24 -3.78
C GLY A 103 13.61 -13.46 -5.27
N GLY A 104 12.50 -12.95 -5.83
CA GLY A 104 12.18 -13.08 -7.24
C GLY A 104 12.61 -11.87 -8.10
N PRO A 105 12.16 -11.83 -9.37
CA PRO A 105 12.45 -10.74 -10.28
C PRO A 105 11.85 -9.43 -9.79
N SER A 106 12.64 -8.38 -9.86
CA SER A 106 12.22 -7.03 -9.51
C SER A 106 12.80 -6.02 -10.48
N TYR A 107 11.96 -5.16 -11.06
CA TYR A 107 12.42 -4.21 -12.08
C TYR A 107 11.73 -2.85 -11.94
N ALA A 108 12.45 -1.80 -12.35
CA ALA A 108 11.94 -0.45 -12.40
C ALA A 108 10.83 -0.33 -13.45
N VAL A 109 9.78 0.42 -13.12
CA VAL A 109 8.70 0.73 -14.05
C VAL A 109 9.24 1.60 -15.19
N ALA A 110 9.10 1.14 -16.43
CA ALA A 110 9.54 1.90 -17.60
C ALA A 110 8.48 2.93 -18.03
N THR A 111 7.20 2.54 -18.06
CA THR A 111 6.07 3.42 -18.40
C THR A 111 4.81 3.00 -17.65
N ILE A 112 3.91 3.96 -17.46
CA ILE A 112 2.56 3.73 -16.95
C ILE A 112 1.60 4.38 -17.94
N ASP A 113 0.70 3.60 -18.51
CA ASP A 113 -0.42 4.08 -19.32
C ASP A 113 -1.69 4.10 -18.46
N GLN A 114 -2.24 5.30 -18.27
CA GLN A 114 -3.41 5.57 -17.43
C GLN A 114 -4.66 5.93 -18.24
N THR A 115 -4.61 5.77 -19.57
CA THR A 115 -5.68 6.21 -20.48
C THR A 115 -6.97 5.42 -20.31
N ASN A 116 -6.88 4.16 -19.88
CA ASN A 116 -8.05 3.32 -19.64
C ASN A 116 -8.71 3.67 -18.29
N SER A 117 -10.04 3.68 -18.25
CA SER A 117 -10.79 4.03 -17.04
C SER A 117 -10.81 2.90 -15.99
N ALA A 118 -10.66 1.63 -16.39
CA ALA A 118 -10.78 0.48 -15.52
C ALA A 118 -9.44 -0.01 -14.95
N PHE A 119 -8.36 0.13 -15.71
CA PHE A 119 -7.03 -0.37 -15.35
C PHE A 119 -5.93 0.57 -15.83
N ASP A 120 -4.76 0.47 -15.20
CA ASP A 120 -3.55 1.10 -15.70
C ASP A 120 -2.61 -0.01 -16.22
N THR A 121 -1.85 0.28 -17.27
CA THR A 121 -0.89 -0.67 -17.83
C THR A 121 0.52 -0.23 -17.45
N ILE A 122 1.21 -1.07 -16.68
CA ILE A 122 2.60 -0.87 -16.31
C ILE A 122 3.48 -1.67 -17.27
N THR A 123 4.47 -1.01 -17.86
CA THR A 123 5.49 -1.68 -18.70
C THR A 123 6.85 -1.64 -18.01
N PHE A 124 7.60 -2.73 -18.12
CA PHE A 124 8.96 -2.88 -17.61
C PHE A 124 9.95 -3.07 -18.76
N GLY A 125 11.24 -2.87 -18.50
CA GLY A 125 12.30 -3.17 -19.48
C GLY A 125 12.55 -4.67 -19.68
N THR A 126 12.07 -5.51 -18.77
CA THR A 126 12.16 -6.96 -18.85
C THR A 126 11.03 -7.62 -18.05
N SER A 127 10.78 -8.90 -18.30
CA SER A 127 9.64 -9.59 -17.68
C SER A 127 9.84 -9.83 -16.18
N LEU A 128 8.76 -9.67 -15.41
CA LEU A 128 8.66 -10.12 -14.02
C LEU A 128 8.19 -11.58 -13.91
N GLY A 129 8.00 -12.26 -15.05
CA GLY A 129 7.44 -13.61 -15.13
C GLY A 129 5.91 -13.61 -15.26
N ALA A 130 5.35 -14.82 -15.17
CA ALA A 130 3.92 -15.04 -15.37
C ALA A 130 3.11 -14.52 -14.16
N MET A 131 1.96 -13.93 -14.47
CA MET A 131 1.04 -13.38 -13.48
C MET A 131 -0.36 -13.91 -13.70
N ALA A 132 -1.05 -14.21 -12.61
CA ALA A 132 -2.47 -14.54 -12.59
C ALA A 132 -3.28 -13.33 -12.12
N VAL A 133 -4.57 -13.32 -12.47
CA VAL A 133 -5.51 -12.32 -11.94
C VAL A 133 -5.54 -12.42 -10.41
N GLY A 134 -5.42 -11.28 -9.74
CA GLY A 134 -5.39 -11.19 -8.28
C GLY A 134 -4.00 -11.30 -7.66
N ASP A 135 -2.96 -11.58 -8.45
CA ASP A 135 -1.57 -11.44 -7.97
C ASP A 135 -1.28 -10.00 -7.53
N VAL A 136 -0.42 -9.85 -6.53
CA VAL A 136 -0.09 -8.54 -5.96
C VAL A 136 1.39 -8.26 -6.12
N LEU A 137 1.70 -7.13 -6.76
CA LEU A 137 3.03 -6.56 -6.83
C LEU A 137 3.26 -5.64 -5.63
N PHE A 138 4.48 -5.63 -5.11
CA PHE A 138 4.92 -4.71 -4.05
C PHE A 138 6.13 -3.88 -4.50
N HIS A 139 6.29 -2.70 -3.89
CA HIS A 139 7.47 -1.87 -4.08
C HIS A 139 8.70 -2.55 -3.49
N SER A 140 9.64 -2.90 -4.37
CA SER A 140 10.90 -3.55 -4.05
C SER A 140 12.01 -2.56 -3.67
N ALA A 141 12.91 -2.97 -2.76
CA ALA A 141 14.08 -2.21 -2.35
C ALA A 141 15.16 -2.14 -3.43
N ALA A 142 15.27 -3.18 -4.25
CA ALA A 142 16.30 -3.36 -5.25
C ALA A 142 15.73 -3.94 -6.55
N SER A 143 16.46 -3.75 -7.64
CA SER A 143 16.15 -4.23 -9.00
C SER A 143 17.14 -5.34 -9.40
N GLY A 144 16.64 -6.39 -10.05
CA GLY A 144 17.40 -7.55 -10.53
C GLY A 144 16.57 -8.83 -10.55
N ALA A 145 17.09 -9.88 -11.21
CA ALA A 145 16.38 -11.14 -11.40
C ALA A 145 16.01 -11.87 -10.10
N ASP A 146 16.81 -11.68 -9.04
CA ASP A 146 16.62 -12.34 -7.73
C ASP A 146 16.72 -11.32 -6.58
N LYS A 147 16.26 -10.09 -6.82
CA LYS A 147 16.44 -8.94 -5.90
C LYS A 147 15.15 -8.43 -5.29
N GLY A 148 14.02 -9.10 -5.52
CA GLY A 148 12.75 -8.77 -4.89
C GLY A 148 12.87 -8.73 -3.37
N ALA A 149 12.64 -7.58 -2.76
CA ALA A 149 12.65 -7.41 -1.31
C ALA A 149 11.77 -6.23 -0.94
N LEU A 150 11.00 -6.28 0.16
CA LEU A 150 10.14 -5.15 0.53
C LEU A 150 10.96 -3.86 0.68
N LYS A 151 10.55 -2.77 0.01
CA LYS A 151 11.24 -1.47 0.09
C LYS A 151 11.37 -0.96 1.52
N VAL A 152 10.34 -1.24 2.32
CA VAL A 152 10.26 -0.93 3.75
C VAL A 152 9.65 -2.12 4.46
N ILE A 153 10.04 -2.35 5.72
CA ILE A 153 9.49 -3.43 6.54
C ILE A 153 8.25 -2.89 7.25
N PRO A 154 7.04 -3.36 6.91
CA PRO A 154 5.81 -2.91 7.54
C PRO A 154 5.79 -3.15 9.06
N ASN A 155 5.35 -2.16 9.82
CA ASN A 155 5.15 -2.29 11.27
C ASN A 155 3.89 -1.56 11.79
N GLY A 156 3.06 -1.05 10.89
CA GLY A 156 1.82 -0.38 11.27
C GLY A 156 0.95 -0.02 10.08
N VAL A 157 -0.18 0.63 10.38
CA VAL A 157 -1.13 1.14 9.40
C VAL A 157 -1.62 2.54 9.77
N LEU A 158 -1.99 3.36 8.79
CA LEU A 158 -2.59 4.67 9.06
C LEU A 158 -3.96 4.55 9.74
N ARG A 159 -4.22 5.39 10.74
CA ARG A 159 -5.50 5.42 11.46
C ARG A 159 -6.61 6.16 10.72
N ASN A 160 -6.28 7.18 9.95
CA ASN A 160 -7.22 8.02 9.21
C ASN A 160 -6.65 8.37 7.83
N ASP A 161 -7.51 8.91 6.98
CA ASP A 161 -7.11 9.47 5.69
C ASP A 161 -6.23 10.71 5.91
N ILE A 162 -5.16 10.80 5.12
CA ILE A 162 -4.26 11.96 5.10
C ILE A 162 -4.06 12.43 3.65
N VAL A 163 -3.97 13.74 3.48
CA VAL A 163 -3.62 14.36 2.20
C VAL A 163 -2.15 14.74 2.23
N VAL A 164 -1.43 14.38 1.17
CA VAL A 164 -0.01 14.70 1.01
C VAL A 164 0.14 16.19 0.72
N GLU A 165 0.85 16.86 1.62
CA GLU A 165 1.19 18.27 1.62
C GLU A 165 2.65 18.40 2.11
N LYS A 166 3.17 19.63 2.17
CA LYS A 166 4.58 19.90 2.49
C LYS A 166 5.09 19.26 3.79
N ASN A 167 4.23 19.16 4.81
CA ASN A 167 4.54 18.58 6.12
C ASN A 167 3.39 17.70 6.63
N THR A 168 3.03 16.67 5.87
CA THR A 168 1.94 15.78 6.26
C THR A 168 2.31 14.94 7.48
N PHE A 169 1.46 15.03 8.50
CA PHE A 169 1.53 14.22 9.69
C PHE A 169 0.42 13.15 9.66
N GLY A 170 0.75 11.94 10.13
CA GLY A 170 -0.19 10.82 10.18
C GLY A 170 -0.14 10.07 11.51
N PRO A 171 -1.29 9.83 12.17
CA PRO A 171 -1.37 8.89 13.27
C PRO A 171 -1.29 7.45 12.74
N ILE A 172 -0.48 6.63 13.41
CA ILE A 172 -0.13 5.29 12.97
C ILE A 172 -0.51 4.30 14.06
N ILE A 173 -1.27 3.28 13.69
CA ILE A 173 -1.61 2.14 14.54
C ILE A 173 -0.47 1.13 14.46
N ARG A 174 0.11 0.83 15.61
CA ARG A 174 1.14 -0.19 15.82
C ARG A 174 0.54 -1.56 16.05
N VAL A 175 -0.51 -1.65 16.88
CA VAL A 175 -1.18 -2.91 17.19
C VAL A 175 -2.67 -2.76 17.02
N GLY A 176 -3.32 -3.70 16.33
CA GLY A 176 -4.76 -3.67 16.15
C GLY A 176 -5.27 -4.72 15.18
N ALA A 177 -6.58 -4.71 14.95
CA ALA A 177 -7.20 -5.54 13.93
C ALA A 177 -7.74 -4.66 12.79
N VAL A 178 -7.65 -5.14 11.55
CA VAL A 178 -8.18 -4.48 10.36
C VAL A 178 -9.05 -5.45 9.56
N TYR A 179 -10.13 -4.97 8.97
CA TYR A 179 -10.93 -5.78 8.06
C TYR A 179 -10.19 -6.01 6.74
N ASN A 180 -9.73 -7.24 6.51
CA ASN A 180 -8.93 -7.59 5.34
C ASN A 180 -9.66 -7.31 4.01
N ARG A 181 -10.98 -7.55 3.98
CA ARG A 181 -11.81 -7.29 2.79
C ARG A 181 -11.89 -5.81 2.44
N ARG A 182 -11.76 -4.92 3.43
CA ARG A 182 -11.97 -3.48 3.27
C ARG A 182 -10.68 -2.69 3.11
N LEU A 183 -9.52 -3.35 3.19
CA LEU A 183 -8.25 -2.69 2.98
C LEU A 183 -8.22 -1.97 1.64
N PRO A 184 -7.72 -0.73 1.57
CA PRO A 184 -7.67 0.02 0.33
C PRO A 184 -6.66 -0.57 -0.69
N PHE A 185 -5.86 -1.55 -0.29
CA PHE A 185 -4.93 -2.31 -1.11
C PHE A 185 -4.98 -3.81 -0.74
N LYS A 186 -4.55 -4.69 -1.65
CA LYS A 186 -4.32 -6.09 -1.31
C LYS A 186 -2.93 -6.23 -0.72
N ALA A 187 -2.80 -6.86 0.44
CA ALA A 187 -1.52 -7.14 1.07
C ALA A 187 -0.97 -8.48 0.55
N PRO A 188 0.23 -8.52 -0.08
CA PRO A 188 0.88 -9.77 -0.44
C PRO A 188 1.28 -10.56 0.82
N GLN A 189 1.49 -11.88 0.68
CA GLN A 189 1.75 -12.74 1.84
C GLN A 189 2.95 -12.27 2.67
N ALA A 190 4.05 -11.86 2.01
CA ALA A 190 5.23 -11.33 2.68
C ALA A 190 4.93 -10.11 3.58
N VAL A 191 3.97 -9.29 3.19
CA VAL A 191 3.54 -8.10 3.96
C VAL A 191 2.68 -8.51 5.15
N LYS A 192 1.77 -9.47 4.96
CA LYS A 192 1.01 -10.04 6.07
C LYS A 192 1.93 -10.70 7.09
N ASP A 193 2.97 -11.39 6.62
CA ASP A 193 3.97 -12.03 7.46
C ASP A 193 4.78 -11.02 8.25
N ALA A 194 5.21 -9.91 7.63
CA ALA A 194 5.92 -8.83 8.31
C ALA A 194 5.06 -8.13 9.40
N LEU A 195 3.75 -8.09 9.20
CA LEU A 195 2.81 -7.49 10.16
C LEU A 195 2.31 -8.47 11.23
N LYS A 196 2.71 -9.75 11.19
CA LYS A 196 2.34 -10.73 12.23
C LYS A 196 2.83 -10.23 13.60
N GLY A 197 1.93 -10.23 14.58
CA GLY A 197 2.19 -9.73 15.93
C GLY A 197 1.89 -8.24 16.13
N PHE A 198 1.69 -7.49 15.04
CA PHE A 198 1.29 -6.09 15.05
C PHE A 198 -0.17 -5.95 14.61
N ILE A 199 -0.47 -6.33 13.36
CA ILE A 199 -1.79 -6.12 12.75
C ILE A 199 -2.46 -7.47 12.46
N TYR A 200 -3.65 -7.65 13.02
CA TYR A 200 -4.50 -8.81 12.78
C TYR A 200 -5.47 -8.54 11.63
N PHE A 201 -5.33 -9.29 10.55
CA PHE A 201 -6.24 -9.22 9.41
C PHE A 201 -7.48 -10.06 9.67
N SER A 202 -8.60 -9.43 10.04
CA SER A 202 -9.87 -10.11 10.26
C SER A 202 -10.58 -10.38 8.93
N GLU A 203 -11.10 -11.60 8.77
CA GLU A 203 -11.96 -11.96 7.62
C GLU A 203 -13.44 -11.71 7.88
N GLN A 204 -13.85 -11.37 9.11
CA GLN A 204 -15.25 -11.17 9.43
C GLN A 204 -15.74 -9.80 8.94
N ARG A 205 -16.64 -9.80 7.94
CA ARG A 205 -17.48 -8.71 7.38
C ARG A 205 -16.88 -7.73 6.36
#